data_AF-A0A0G4KQ27-F1
#
_entry.id   AF-A0A0G4KQ27-F1
#
_cell.length_a   1.000
_cell.length_b   1.000
_cell.length_c   1.000
_cell.angle_alpha   90.00
_cell.angle_beta   90.00
_cell.angle_gamma   90.00
#
_symmetry.space_group_name_H-M   'P 1'
#
loop_
_entity.id
_entity.type
_entity.pdbx_description
1 polymer ?
#
loop_
_entity_poly.entity_id
_entity_poly.type
_entity_poly.pdbx_seq_one_letter_code
_entity_poly.pdbx_strand_id
1 'polypeptide(L)'
;MKLPTSAKAPLIMAGLGTGLAPFRAFVQYRAMQKARGEEIGSILLYLGSRHKREEYLYGEEWEAYQDAGVITLLGAAFSRDQPQKIYIQDRMRESIKDIVQSYIRDEGSFYLCGPTWPVPDVTDVLKEAIAYEGKLTGKKVNPRNEIEKLKDEGRYVLERREYSIASAQAVTPNAVSLMIVVVDWVDTRGRTRWGHASRYLSRLPVGTTVTVSVKPSVMKLPTSAKAPLIMAGLGTGLAPFRAFV
;
A
#
# COMPACT_ATOMS: atom_id res chain seq x y z
N MET A 1 6.94 3.49 3.60
CA MET A 1 7.30 3.72 2.18
C MET A 1 8.02 5.05 2.02
N LYS A 2 9.10 5.06 1.23
CA LYS A 2 9.77 6.29 0.77
C LYS A 2 9.66 6.35 -0.74
N LEU A 3 9.45 7.55 -1.28
CA LEU A 3 9.60 7.79 -2.71
C LEU A 3 11.06 7.59 -3.11
N PRO A 4 11.35 7.17 -4.36
CA PRO A 4 12.69 7.22 -4.90
C PRO A 4 13.21 8.66 -4.85
N THR A 5 14.50 8.82 -4.59
CA THR A 5 15.14 10.15 -4.45
C THR A 5 15.01 10.98 -5.73
N SER A 6 15.07 10.32 -6.90
CA SER A 6 14.97 10.98 -8.21
C SER A 6 13.52 11.30 -8.58
N ALA A 7 13.28 12.52 -9.09
CA ALA A 7 12.04 12.94 -9.74
C ALA A 7 11.66 12.03 -10.94
N LYS A 8 12.69 11.62 -11.69
CA LYS A 8 12.58 10.87 -12.94
C LYS A 8 12.35 9.38 -12.77
N ALA A 9 12.55 8.85 -11.56
CA ALA A 9 12.35 7.43 -11.29
C ALA A 9 10.86 7.06 -11.38
N PRO A 10 10.48 6.10 -12.25
CA PRO A 10 9.10 5.68 -12.38
C PRO A 10 8.51 5.03 -11.12
N LEU A 11 7.20 5.18 -10.97
CA LEU A 11 6.43 4.62 -9.87
C LEU A 11 5.37 3.68 -10.40
N ILE A 12 5.38 2.44 -9.92
CA ILE A 12 4.34 1.44 -10.19
C ILE A 12 3.64 1.16 -8.87
N MET A 13 2.39 1.58 -8.73
CA MET A 13 1.67 1.60 -7.46
C MET A 13 0.40 0.76 -7.55
N ALA A 14 0.23 -0.20 -6.64
CA ALA A 14 -0.96 -1.05 -6.54
C ALA A 14 -1.67 -0.78 -5.20
N GLY A 15 -2.76 0.00 -5.24
CA GLY A 15 -3.52 0.44 -4.08
C GLY A 15 -4.92 -0.14 -4.02
N LEU A 16 -5.21 -0.95 -3.01
CA LEU A 16 -6.52 -1.58 -2.84
C LEU A 16 -7.28 -0.92 -1.69
N GLY A 17 -8.46 -0.36 -1.98
CA GLY A 17 -9.25 0.40 -1.02
C GLY A 17 -8.43 1.50 -0.34
N THR A 18 -8.39 1.50 1.00
CA THR A 18 -7.62 2.50 1.76
C THR A 18 -6.10 2.44 1.55
N GLY A 19 -5.59 1.39 0.91
CA GLY A 19 -4.19 1.31 0.47
C GLY A 19 -3.78 2.41 -0.51
N LEU A 20 -4.74 3.15 -1.08
CA LEU A 20 -4.49 4.32 -1.93
C LEU A 20 -3.97 5.56 -1.19
N ALA A 21 -4.15 5.64 0.13
CA ALA A 21 -3.76 6.82 0.91
C ALA A 21 -2.29 7.25 0.73
N PRO A 22 -1.28 6.37 0.84
CA PRO A 22 0.12 6.74 0.58
C PRO A 22 0.35 7.17 -0.87
N PHE A 23 -0.32 6.53 -1.84
CA PHE A 23 -0.16 6.85 -3.26
C PHE A 23 -0.74 8.20 -3.63
N ARG A 24 -1.79 8.65 -2.92
CA ARG A 24 -2.28 10.03 -3.04
C ARG A 24 -1.22 11.05 -2.71
N ALA A 25 -0.51 10.86 -1.60
CA ALA A 25 0.60 11.74 -1.23
C ALA A 25 1.74 11.71 -2.26
N PHE A 26 2.04 10.52 -2.81
CA PHE A 26 3.09 10.38 -3.83
C PHE A 26 2.74 11.10 -5.13
N VAL A 27 1.51 10.94 -5.62
CA VAL A 27 1.02 11.62 -6.82
C VAL A 27 0.96 13.13 -6.60
N GLN A 28 0.48 13.60 -5.44
CA GLN A 28 0.48 15.03 -5.11
C GLN A 28 1.90 15.62 -5.10
N TYR A 29 2.86 14.89 -4.53
CA TYR A 29 4.25 15.32 -4.51
C TYR A 29 4.85 15.38 -5.92
N ARG A 30 4.60 14.38 -6.77
CA ARG A 30 5.02 14.38 -8.18
C ARG A 30 4.34 15.47 -8.99
N ALA A 31 3.05 15.73 -8.74
CA ALA A 31 2.32 16.84 -9.36
C ALA A 31 2.94 18.20 -8.99
N MET A 32 3.33 18.39 -7.73
CA MET A 32 4.05 19.59 -7.28
C MET A 32 5.41 19.72 -7.97
N GLN A 33 6.19 18.64 -8.10
CA GLN A 33 7.46 18.65 -8.84
C GLN A 33 7.23 19.06 -10.31
N LYS A 34 6.25 18.43 -10.99
CA LYS A 34 5.90 18.75 -12.37
C LYS A 34 5.46 20.22 -12.54
N ALA A 35 4.65 20.74 -11.61
CA ALA A 35 4.21 22.13 -11.64
C ALA A 35 5.37 23.14 -11.46
N ARG A 36 6.49 22.72 -10.88
CA ARG A 36 7.74 23.52 -10.79
C ARG A 36 8.61 23.40 -12.04
N GLY A 37 8.16 22.67 -13.06
CA GLY A 37 8.93 22.42 -14.29
C GLY A 37 9.92 21.26 -14.16
N GLU A 38 9.90 20.48 -13.07
CA GLU A 38 10.73 19.28 -12.96
C GLU A 38 10.18 18.18 -13.88
N GLU A 39 11.09 17.48 -14.58
CA GLU A 39 10.74 16.27 -15.31
C GLU A 39 10.48 15.13 -14.31
N ILE A 40 9.30 14.51 -14.41
CA ILE A 40 8.90 13.40 -13.55
C ILE A 40 8.86 12.08 -14.33
N GLY A 41 9.20 10.99 -13.66
CA GLY A 41 9.09 9.64 -14.21
C GLY A 41 7.64 9.21 -14.41
N SER A 42 7.42 8.15 -15.18
CA SER A 42 6.08 7.61 -15.40
C SER A 42 5.44 7.15 -14.08
N ILE A 43 4.13 7.30 -13.99
CA ILE A 43 3.34 6.87 -12.83
C ILE A 43 2.24 5.94 -13.32
N LEU A 44 2.36 4.66 -12.98
CA LEU A 44 1.37 3.61 -13.24
C LEU A 44 0.62 3.36 -11.93
N LEU A 45 -0.63 3.77 -11.85
CA LEU A 45 -1.49 3.57 -10.68
C LEU A 45 -2.54 2.49 -10.97
N TYR A 46 -2.41 1.35 -10.31
CA TYR A 46 -3.41 0.29 -10.29
C TYR A 46 -4.22 0.37 -9.01
N LEU A 47 -5.54 0.37 -9.15
CA LEU A 47 -6.44 0.46 -8.00
C LEU A 47 -7.59 -0.52 -8.12
N GLY A 48 -8.07 -1.00 -6.97
CA GLY A 48 -9.11 -2.03 -6.92
C GLY A 48 -10.14 -1.76 -5.84
N SER A 49 -11.41 -1.89 -6.22
CA SER A 49 -12.57 -1.86 -5.30
C SER A 49 -13.71 -2.76 -5.82
N ARG A 50 -14.86 -2.82 -5.13
CA ARG A 50 -15.97 -3.66 -5.59
C ARG A 50 -16.80 -2.94 -6.64
N HIS A 51 -17.27 -1.74 -6.32
CA HIS A 51 -18.12 -0.94 -7.20
C HIS A 51 -17.55 0.46 -7.45
N LYS A 52 -17.51 0.93 -8.70
CA LYS A 52 -17.04 2.28 -9.03
C LYS A 52 -17.86 3.35 -8.33
N ARG A 53 -19.18 3.21 -8.36
CA ARG A 53 -20.13 4.20 -7.82
C ARG A 53 -19.94 4.44 -6.31
N GLU A 54 -19.52 3.42 -5.57
CA GLU A 54 -19.53 3.43 -4.10
C GLU A 54 -18.14 3.51 -3.49
N GLU A 55 -17.13 2.97 -4.18
CA GLU A 55 -15.82 2.72 -3.61
C GLU A 55 -14.66 3.25 -4.47
N TYR A 56 -14.95 4.11 -5.46
CA TYR A 56 -13.89 4.77 -6.25
C TYR A 56 -13.23 5.93 -5.49
N LEU A 57 -12.45 5.56 -4.48
CA LEU A 57 -11.76 6.51 -3.60
C LEU A 57 -10.85 7.44 -4.42
N TYR A 58 -11.12 8.75 -4.33
CA TYR A 58 -10.41 9.81 -5.04
C TYR A 58 -10.50 9.74 -6.56
N GLY A 59 -11.56 9.10 -7.11
CA GLY A 59 -11.74 8.90 -8.55
C GLY A 59 -11.51 10.15 -9.41
N GLU A 60 -12.24 11.22 -9.12
CA GLU A 60 -12.12 12.51 -9.82
C GLU A 60 -10.69 13.09 -9.74
N GLU A 61 -10.00 12.90 -8.61
CA GLU A 61 -8.63 13.37 -8.42
C GLU A 61 -7.64 12.54 -9.27
N TRP A 62 -7.84 11.22 -9.40
CA TRP A 62 -7.02 10.38 -10.27
C TRP A 62 -7.22 10.69 -11.75
N GLU A 63 -8.47 10.85 -12.18
CA GLU A 63 -8.83 11.21 -13.55
C GLU A 63 -8.21 12.58 -13.89
N ALA A 64 -8.35 13.58 -13.01
CA ALA A 64 -7.71 14.89 -13.20
C ALA A 64 -6.17 14.82 -13.26
N TYR A 65 -5.52 13.98 -12.45
CA TYR A 65 -4.07 13.80 -12.52
C TYR A 65 -3.63 13.06 -13.79
N GLN A 66 -4.47 12.18 -14.33
CA GLN A 66 -4.22 11.54 -15.62
C GLN A 66 -4.32 12.55 -16.76
N ASP A 67 -5.36 13.38 -16.76
CA ASP A 67 -5.57 14.44 -17.76
C ASP A 67 -4.44 15.50 -17.71
N ALA A 68 -3.94 15.82 -16.52
CA ALA A 68 -2.77 16.69 -16.34
C ALA A 68 -1.43 16.00 -16.72
N GLY A 69 -1.47 14.74 -17.14
CA GLY A 69 -0.30 13.92 -17.48
C GLY A 69 0.65 13.67 -16.29
N VAL A 70 0.16 13.76 -15.06
CA VAL A 70 0.92 13.36 -13.86
C VAL A 70 0.86 11.84 -13.72
N ILE A 71 -0.34 11.26 -13.84
CA ILE A 71 -0.51 9.80 -13.92
C ILE A 71 -0.41 9.40 -15.39
N THR A 72 0.57 8.54 -15.69
CA THR A 72 0.78 8.02 -17.05
C THR A 72 -0.26 6.97 -17.40
N LEU A 73 -0.62 6.12 -16.43
CA LEU A 73 -1.57 5.03 -16.63
C LEU A 73 -2.40 4.81 -15.37
N LEU A 74 -3.72 4.77 -15.54
CA LEU A 74 -4.68 4.50 -14.48
C LEU A 74 -5.39 3.15 -14.72
N GLY A 75 -4.94 2.11 -14.03
CA GLY A 75 -5.48 0.75 -14.10
C GLY A 75 -6.55 0.50 -13.03
N ALA A 76 -7.75 1.05 -13.21
CA ALA A 76 -8.86 0.87 -12.27
C ALA A 76 -9.61 -0.47 -12.47
N ALA A 77 -9.77 -1.23 -11.40
CA ALA A 77 -10.48 -2.51 -11.36
C ALA A 77 -11.68 -2.45 -10.40
N PHE A 78 -12.87 -2.76 -10.92
CA PHE A 78 -14.11 -2.84 -10.16
C PHE A 78 -14.64 -4.26 -10.26
N SER A 79 -14.54 -5.02 -9.17
CA SER A 79 -14.75 -6.48 -9.20
C SER A 79 -16.22 -6.92 -9.27
N ARG A 80 -17.18 -5.99 -9.09
CA ARG A 80 -18.61 -6.29 -9.00
C ARG A 80 -19.51 -5.45 -9.91
N ASP A 81 -18.94 -4.63 -10.79
CA ASP A 81 -19.72 -3.82 -11.74
C ASP A 81 -20.17 -4.63 -12.98
N GLN A 82 -19.70 -5.86 -13.12
CA GLN A 82 -20.00 -6.78 -14.22
C GLN A 82 -19.98 -8.25 -13.72
N PRO A 83 -20.55 -9.21 -14.47
CA PRO A 83 -20.64 -10.62 -14.05
C PRO A 83 -19.28 -11.28 -13.78
N GLN A 84 -18.28 -10.98 -14.61
CA GLN A 84 -16.90 -11.45 -14.45
C GLN A 84 -16.12 -10.59 -13.45
N LYS A 85 -15.36 -11.22 -12.56
CA LYS A 85 -14.52 -10.48 -11.61
C LYS A 85 -13.29 -9.94 -12.31
N ILE A 86 -13.08 -8.62 -12.22
CA ILE A 86 -11.88 -7.94 -12.69
C ILE A 86 -11.12 -7.41 -11.46
N TYR A 87 -9.86 -7.78 -11.34
CA TYR A 87 -8.95 -7.36 -10.29
C TYR A 87 -7.75 -6.60 -10.85
N ILE A 88 -6.90 -6.10 -9.95
CA ILE A 88 -5.74 -5.29 -10.33
C ILE A 88 -4.71 -6.08 -11.16
N GLN A 89 -4.52 -7.37 -10.89
CA GLN A 89 -3.62 -8.21 -11.67
C GLN A 89 -4.07 -8.34 -13.13
N ASP A 90 -5.38 -8.28 -13.40
CA ASP A 90 -5.91 -8.32 -14.76
C ASP A 90 -5.58 -7.02 -15.49
N ARG A 91 -5.79 -5.88 -14.82
CA ARG A 91 -5.38 -4.56 -15.34
C ARG A 91 -3.87 -4.44 -15.56
N MET A 92 -3.07 -5.02 -14.68
CA MET A 92 -1.61 -5.05 -14.84
C MET A 92 -1.18 -5.89 -16.04
N ARG A 93 -1.89 -6.99 -16.35
CA ARG A 93 -1.61 -7.80 -17.55
C ARG A 93 -1.97 -7.08 -18.84
N GLU A 94 -3.06 -6.31 -18.84
CA GLU A 94 -3.46 -5.47 -19.98
C GLU A 94 -2.36 -4.45 -20.35
N SER A 95 -1.63 -3.95 -19.35
CA SER A 95 -0.56 -2.95 -19.48
C SER A 95 0.85 -3.51 -19.26
N ILE A 96 1.07 -4.80 -19.55
CA ILE A 96 2.35 -5.47 -19.26
C ILE A 96 3.54 -4.79 -19.96
N LYS A 97 3.34 -4.19 -21.13
CA LYS A 97 4.37 -3.46 -21.87
C LYS A 97 4.79 -2.16 -21.15
N ASP A 98 3.82 -1.43 -20.60
CA ASP A 98 4.08 -0.22 -19.80
C ASP A 98 4.81 -0.56 -18.51
N ILE A 99 4.48 -1.71 -17.89
CA ILE A 99 5.20 -2.24 -16.73
C ILE A 99 6.63 -2.60 -17.12
N VAL A 100 6.86 -3.30 -18.24
CA VAL A 100 8.22 -3.63 -18.71
C VAL A 100 9.05 -2.37 -18.92
N GLN A 101 8.49 -1.37 -19.60
CA GLN A 101 9.16 -0.10 -19.83
C GLN A 101 9.49 0.61 -18.52
N SER A 102 8.47 0.89 -17.70
CA SER A 102 8.63 1.73 -16.51
C SER A 102 9.37 1.02 -15.37
N TYR A 103 9.13 -0.28 -15.17
CA TYR A 103 9.68 -1.02 -14.03
C TYR A 103 11.03 -1.65 -14.34
N ILE A 104 11.20 -2.24 -15.53
CA ILE A 104 12.40 -3.00 -15.85
C ILE A 104 13.43 -2.12 -16.54
N ARG A 105 13.05 -1.43 -17.62
CA ARG A 105 13.99 -0.65 -18.45
C ARG A 105 14.37 0.69 -17.82
N ASP A 106 13.38 1.40 -17.30
CA ASP A 106 13.55 2.74 -16.71
C ASP A 106 13.86 2.68 -15.20
N GLU A 107 14.15 1.48 -14.70
CA GLU A 107 14.54 1.21 -13.32
C GLU A 107 13.57 1.73 -12.25
N GLY A 108 12.26 1.69 -12.53
CA GLY A 108 11.21 2.11 -11.61
C GLY A 108 11.10 1.29 -10.32
N SER A 109 10.26 1.76 -9.40
CA SER A 109 9.97 1.09 -8.13
C SER A 109 8.50 0.67 -8.04
N PHE A 110 8.28 -0.56 -7.59
CA PHE A 110 6.96 -1.14 -7.36
C PHE A 110 6.55 -1.02 -5.89
N TYR A 111 5.33 -0.56 -5.65
CA TYR A 111 4.73 -0.43 -4.34
C TYR A 111 3.35 -1.09 -4.32
N LEU A 112 3.07 -1.91 -3.32
CA LEU A 112 1.73 -2.42 -3.06
C LEU A 112 1.31 -2.07 -1.63
N CYS A 113 0.13 -1.47 -1.50
CA CYS A 113 -0.47 -1.18 -0.22
C CYS A 113 -1.94 -1.62 -0.19
N GLY A 114 -2.32 -2.35 0.86
CA GLY A 114 -3.65 -2.92 1.02
C GLY A 114 -3.62 -4.34 1.60
N PRO A 115 -4.70 -5.12 1.41
CA PRO A 115 -4.74 -6.52 1.83
C PRO A 115 -3.69 -7.37 1.09
N THR A 116 -3.32 -8.49 1.70
CA THR A 116 -2.22 -9.35 1.23
C THR A 116 -2.65 -10.47 0.30
N TRP A 117 -3.96 -10.78 0.23
CA TRP A 117 -4.47 -11.86 -0.63
C TRP A 117 -4.09 -11.73 -2.12
N PRO A 118 -3.95 -10.53 -2.74
CA PRO A 118 -3.58 -10.41 -4.15
C PRO A 118 -2.07 -10.35 -4.36
N VAL A 119 -1.26 -10.36 -3.30
CA VAL A 119 0.20 -10.25 -3.41
C VAL A 119 0.79 -11.35 -4.29
N PRO A 120 0.40 -12.64 -4.18
CA PRO A 120 0.89 -13.69 -5.06
C PRO A 120 0.59 -13.39 -6.54
N ASP A 121 -0.67 -13.09 -6.85
CA ASP A 121 -1.11 -12.81 -8.22
C ASP A 121 -0.39 -11.60 -8.82
N VAL A 122 -0.27 -10.51 -8.07
CA VAL A 122 0.44 -9.30 -8.50
C VAL A 122 1.93 -9.57 -8.69
N THR A 123 2.54 -10.36 -7.80
CA THR A 123 3.94 -10.78 -7.95
C THR A 123 4.12 -11.61 -9.23
N ASP A 124 3.15 -12.45 -9.56
CA ASP A 124 3.19 -13.27 -10.77
C ASP A 124 3.09 -12.42 -12.03
N VAL A 125 2.28 -11.36 -12.06
CA VAL A 125 2.28 -10.41 -13.19
C VAL A 125 3.64 -9.74 -13.38
N LEU A 126 4.33 -9.38 -12.29
CA LEU A 126 5.67 -8.79 -12.38
C LEU A 126 6.71 -9.81 -12.87
N LYS A 127 6.59 -11.08 -12.46
CA LYS A 127 7.41 -12.17 -13.03
C LYS A 127 7.12 -12.39 -14.51
N GLU A 128 5.85 -12.32 -14.92
CA GLU A 128 5.44 -12.37 -16.33
C GLU A 128 6.09 -11.23 -17.13
N ALA A 129 6.12 -10.00 -16.58
CA ALA A 129 6.80 -8.86 -17.19
C ALA A 129 8.31 -9.09 -17.34
N ILE A 130 8.98 -9.61 -16.30
CA ILE A 130 10.42 -9.95 -16.34
C ILE A 130 10.70 -11.04 -17.38
N ALA A 131 9.89 -12.08 -17.43
CA ALA A 131 10.01 -13.15 -18.41
C ALA A 131 9.77 -12.64 -19.83
N TYR A 132 8.82 -11.72 -20.01
CA TYR A 132 8.51 -11.08 -21.28
C TYR A 132 9.72 -10.29 -21.80
N GLU A 133 10.34 -9.46 -20.96
CA GLU A 133 11.55 -8.72 -21.35
C GLU A 133 12.75 -9.65 -21.64
N GLY A 134 12.92 -10.71 -20.84
CA GLY A 134 13.96 -11.72 -21.09
C GLY A 134 13.81 -12.38 -22.47
N LYS A 135 12.58 -12.70 -22.88
CA LYS A 135 12.30 -13.24 -24.22
C LYS A 135 12.61 -12.23 -25.33
N LEU A 136 12.23 -10.95 -25.16
CA LEU A 136 12.49 -9.90 -26.14
C LEU A 136 13.99 -9.63 -26.34
N THR A 137 14.76 -9.69 -25.25
CA THR A 137 16.20 -9.40 -25.25
C THR A 137 17.07 -10.64 -25.52
N GLY A 138 16.47 -11.83 -25.61
CA GLY A 138 17.19 -13.10 -25.72
C GLY A 138 17.99 -13.48 -24.46
N LYS A 139 17.80 -12.78 -23.34
CA LYS A 139 18.49 -13.05 -22.08
C LYS A 139 17.76 -14.14 -21.29
N LYS A 140 18.51 -15.15 -20.85
CA LYS A 140 18.00 -16.17 -19.93
C LYS A 140 17.89 -15.56 -18.52
N VAL A 141 16.68 -15.16 -18.14
CA VAL A 141 16.38 -14.58 -16.81
C VAL A 141 15.56 -15.58 -16.00
N ASN A 142 15.84 -15.67 -14.70
CA ASN A 142 14.97 -16.35 -13.74
C ASN A 142 14.11 -15.28 -13.04
N PRO A 143 12.80 -15.17 -13.35
CA PRO A 143 11.95 -14.10 -12.80
C PRO A 143 11.86 -14.10 -11.28
N ARG A 144 11.95 -15.28 -10.64
CA ARG A 144 11.93 -15.37 -9.18
C ARG A 144 13.15 -14.73 -8.56
N ASN A 145 14.34 -15.02 -9.11
CA ASN A 145 15.59 -14.45 -8.59
C ASN A 145 15.62 -12.93 -8.80
N GLU A 146 15.11 -12.44 -9.93
CA GLU A 146 15.06 -10.99 -10.18
C GLU A 146 14.10 -10.27 -9.22
N ILE A 147 12.96 -10.87 -8.89
CA ILE A 147 12.07 -10.31 -7.86
C ILE A 147 12.75 -10.25 -6.49
N GLU A 148 13.52 -11.26 -6.08
CA GLU A 148 14.26 -11.19 -4.81
C GLU A 148 15.32 -10.09 -4.85
N LYS A 149 16.06 -9.96 -5.95
CA LYS A 149 17.01 -8.85 -6.14
C LYS A 149 16.32 -7.48 -6.05
N LEU A 150 15.15 -7.31 -6.69
CA LEU A 150 14.38 -6.07 -6.64
C LEU A 150 13.87 -5.76 -5.22
N LYS A 151 13.60 -6.77 -4.39
CA LYS A 151 13.30 -6.57 -2.95
C LYS A 151 14.52 -6.08 -2.19
N ASP A 152 15.67 -6.70 -2.41
CA ASP A 152 16.94 -6.33 -1.75
C ASP A 152 17.36 -4.90 -2.11
N GLU A 153 17.12 -4.48 -3.36
CA GLU A 153 17.33 -3.12 -3.84
C GLU A 153 16.27 -2.11 -3.34
N GLY A 154 15.23 -2.57 -2.63
CA GLY A 154 14.13 -1.72 -2.17
C GLY A 154 13.21 -1.21 -3.28
N ARG A 155 13.27 -1.82 -4.48
CA ARG A 155 12.44 -1.51 -5.66
C ARG A 155 11.18 -2.38 -5.76
N TYR A 156 10.97 -3.29 -4.80
CA TYR A 156 9.73 -4.01 -4.58
C TYR A 156 9.31 -3.84 -3.11
N VAL A 157 8.27 -3.04 -2.86
CA VAL A 157 7.88 -2.62 -1.50
C VAL A 157 6.44 -3.02 -1.20
N LEU A 158 6.25 -3.87 -0.19
CA LEU A 158 4.94 -4.28 0.31
C LEU A 158 4.68 -3.66 1.68
N GLU A 159 3.63 -2.86 1.80
CA GLU A 159 3.34 -2.14 3.04
C GLU A 159 1.90 -2.33 3.49
N ARG A 160 1.77 -2.71 4.76
CA ARG A 160 0.49 -3.03 5.42
C ARG A 160 0.13 -1.90 6.38
N ARG A 161 -1.16 -1.68 6.60
CA ARG A 161 -1.60 -0.81 7.70
C ARG A 161 -1.41 -1.56 9.01
N GLU A 162 -0.42 -1.15 9.78
CA GLU A 162 -0.09 -1.76 11.07
C GLU A 162 -0.88 -1.08 12.20
N TYR A 163 -1.30 -1.87 13.20
CA TYR A 163 -1.86 -1.39 14.46
C TYR A 163 -0.91 -1.77 15.60
N SER A 164 -0.67 -0.84 16.52
CA SER A 164 0.18 -1.10 17.67
C SER A 164 -0.52 -2.03 18.67
N ILE A 165 0.23 -3.03 19.13
CA ILE A 165 -0.19 -3.92 20.21
C ILE A 165 -0.11 -3.16 21.53
N ALA A 166 -1.14 -3.31 22.36
CA ALA A 166 -1.34 -2.64 23.65
C ALA A 166 -1.40 -3.62 24.82
N SER A 167 -0.73 -4.76 24.69
CA SER A 167 -0.65 -5.80 25.73
C SER A 167 0.74 -6.42 25.75
N ALA A 168 1.26 -6.68 26.96
CA ALA A 168 2.49 -7.43 27.16
C ALA A 168 2.25 -8.93 26.99
N GLN A 169 2.97 -9.58 26.08
CA GLN A 169 2.82 -11.03 25.86
C GLN A 169 3.16 -11.86 27.11
N ALA A 170 4.06 -11.35 27.97
CA ALA A 170 4.39 -11.98 29.24
C ALA A 170 3.19 -12.03 30.22
N VAL A 171 2.23 -11.11 30.09
CA VAL A 171 1.03 -11.03 30.94
C VAL A 171 -0.16 -11.72 30.26
N THR A 172 -0.31 -11.55 28.95
CA THR A 172 -1.40 -12.15 28.16
C THR A 172 -0.83 -13.02 27.03
N PRO A 173 -0.35 -14.25 27.31
CA PRO A 173 0.37 -15.06 26.34
C PRO A 173 -0.48 -15.48 25.13
N ASN A 174 -1.79 -15.62 25.34
CA ASN A 174 -2.74 -16.13 24.34
C ASN A 174 -3.68 -15.04 23.80
N ALA A 175 -3.43 -13.77 24.09
CA ALA A 175 -4.28 -12.67 23.65
C ALA A 175 -3.47 -11.43 23.28
N VAL A 176 -3.94 -10.71 22.26
CA VAL A 176 -3.39 -9.42 21.82
C VAL A 176 -4.48 -8.37 21.99
N SER A 177 -4.17 -7.29 22.70
CA SER A 177 -5.02 -6.11 22.75
C SER A 177 -4.54 -5.08 21.74
N LEU A 178 -5.47 -4.44 21.03
CA LEU A 178 -5.17 -3.31 20.13
C LEU A 178 -5.82 -2.05 20.70
N MET A 179 -5.15 -0.92 20.56
CA MET A 179 -5.76 0.38 20.84
C MET A 179 -6.07 1.07 19.52
N ILE A 180 -7.35 1.23 19.23
CA ILE A 180 -7.83 1.72 17.94
C ILE A 180 -8.86 2.82 18.20
N VAL A 181 -8.66 3.98 17.59
CA VAL A 181 -9.70 5.00 17.49
C VAL A 181 -10.62 4.65 16.33
N VAL A 182 -11.90 4.51 16.63
CA VAL A 182 -12.93 4.45 15.60
C VAL A 182 -13.00 5.82 14.94
N VAL A 183 -12.69 5.85 13.64
CA VAL A 183 -12.73 7.09 12.88
C VAL A 183 -14.15 7.23 12.37
N ASP A 184 -14.87 8.19 12.91
CA ASP A 184 -16.24 8.56 12.53
C ASP A 184 -16.40 10.06 12.77
N TRP A 185 -16.60 10.84 11.71
CA TRP A 185 -16.79 12.28 11.79
C TRP A 185 -17.57 12.81 10.59
N VAL A 186 -18.14 14.01 10.71
CA VAL A 186 -18.89 14.68 9.64
C VAL A 186 -18.06 15.84 9.10
N ASP A 187 -17.86 15.90 7.79
CA ASP A 187 -17.10 16.99 7.17
C ASP A 187 -17.87 18.31 7.10
N THR A 188 -17.18 19.38 6.71
CA THR A 188 -17.79 20.73 6.59
C THR A 188 -18.89 20.80 5.53
N ARG A 189 -19.06 19.75 4.71
CA ARG A 189 -20.12 19.61 3.71
C ARG A 189 -21.22 18.63 4.17
N GLY A 190 -21.22 18.24 5.44
CA GLY A 190 -22.24 17.35 6.01
C GLY A 190 -22.07 15.87 5.66
N ARG A 191 -20.97 15.45 5.03
CA ARG A 191 -20.76 14.04 4.65
C ARG A 191 -20.14 13.26 5.80
N THR A 192 -20.72 12.12 6.14
CA THR A 192 -20.13 11.21 7.13
C THR A 192 -18.91 10.50 6.56
N ARG A 193 -17.79 10.59 7.28
CA ARG A 193 -16.49 10.02 6.94
C ARG A 193 -16.14 8.97 7.99
N TRP A 194 -15.69 7.82 7.51
CA TRP A 194 -15.42 6.67 8.36
C TRP A 194 -14.06 6.06 8.05
N GLY A 195 -13.38 5.53 9.06
CA GLY A 195 -12.21 4.68 8.87
C GLY A 195 -12.65 3.28 8.47
N HIS A 196 -12.27 2.78 7.30
CA HIS A 196 -12.70 1.46 6.83
C HIS A 196 -12.28 0.34 7.81
N ALA A 197 -11.01 0.31 8.22
CA ALA A 197 -10.50 -0.74 9.10
C ALA A 197 -10.99 -0.60 10.55
N SER A 198 -11.01 0.62 11.11
CA SER A 198 -11.49 0.82 12.48
C SER A 198 -13.01 0.63 12.60
N ARG A 199 -13.78 1.03 11.59
CA ARG A 199 -15.23 0.75 11.54
C ARG A 199 -15.51 -0.73 11.32
N TYR A 200 -14.75 -1.42 10.46
CA TYR A 200 -14.84 -2.86 10.30
C TYR A 200 -14.62 -3.58 11.63
N LEU A 201 -13.48 -3.33 12.29
CA LEU A 201 -13.15 -3.94 13.58
C LEU A 201 -14.19 -3.62 14.66
N SER A 202 -14.68 -2.37 14.72
CA SER A 202 -15.71 -1.97 15.71
C SER A 202 -17.06 -2.67 15.55
N ARG A 203 -17.34 -3.23 14.37
CA ARG A 203 -18.62 -3.87 14.04
C ARG A 203 -18.57 -5.38 14.09
N LEU A 204 -17.40 -5.98 14.31
CA LEU A 204 -17.26 -7.42 14.37
C LEU A 204 -17.91 -7.97 15.64
N PRO A 205 -18.78 -8.99 15.53
CA PRO A 205 -19.24 -9.74 16.70
C PRO A 205 -18.07 -10.40 17.42
N VAL A 206 -18.15 -10.46 18.75
CA VAL A 206 -17.20 -11.22 19.57
C VAL A 206 -17.17 -12.67 19.10
N GLY A 207 -15.97 -13.24 18.97
CA GLY A 207 -15.75 -14.60 18.45
C GLY A 207 -15.51 -14.67 16.94
N THR A 208 -15.64 -13.56 16.21
CA THR A 208 -15.32 -13.55 14.77
C THR A 208 -13.84 -13.86 14.52
N THR A 209 -13.57 -14.84 13.66
CA THR A 209 -12.21 -15.16 13.22
C THR A 209 -11.68 -14.07 12.28
N VAL A 210 -10.48 -13.56 12.57
CA VAL A 210 -9.78 -12.57 11.75
C VAL A 210 -8.38 -13.04 11.39
N THR A 211 -7.93 -12.75 10.17
CA THR A 211 -6.55 -13.01 9.75
C THR A 211 -5.67 -11.85 10.19
N VAL A 212 -4.63 -12.15 10.97
CA VAL A 212 -3.67 -11.16 11.47
C VAL A 212 -2.24 -11.53 11.09
N SER A 213 -1.37 -10.53 11.03
CA SER A 213 0.08 -10.72 10.89
C SER A 213 0.76 -9.81 11.90
N VAL A 214 1.68 -10.38 12.68
CA VAL A 214 2.41 -9.67 13.73
C VAL A 214 3.82 -9.37 13.23
N LYS A 215 4.28 -8.15 13.52
CA LYS A 215 5.63 -7.69 13.21
C LYS A 215 6.33 -7.25 14.50
N PRO A 216 7.64 -7.52 14.65
CA PRO A 216 8.40 -7.03 15.79
C PRO A 216 8.31 -5.50 15.92
N SER A 217 8.09 -5.02 17.15
CA SER A 217 8.11 -3.58 17.44
C SER A 217 9.50 -2.98 17.22
N VAL A 218 9.52 -1.76 16.67
CA VAL A 218 10.72 -0.90 16.61
C VAL A 218 11.00 -0.19 17.94
N MET A 219 10.00 -0.06 18.83
CA MET A 219 10.19 0.44 20.19
C MET A 219 10.68 -0.71 21.07
N LYS A 220 11.85 -0.53 21.70
CA LYS A 220 12.49 -1.50 22.59
C LYS A 220 12.63 -0.91 23.98
N LEU A 221 12.52 -1.78 24.99
CA LEU A 221 12.89 -1.43 26.35
C LEU A 221 14.42 -1.34 26.48
N PRO A 222 14.94 -0.49 27.38
CA PRO A 222 16.35 -0.51 27.75
C PRO A 222 16.80 -1.89 28.22
N THR A 223 18.07 -2.21 28.00
CA THR A 223 18.66 -3.48 28.41
C THR A 223 18.65 -3.67 29.93
N SER A 224 18.73 -2.58 30.70
CA SER A 224 18.68 -2.60 32.16
C SER A 224 17.26 -2.38 32.67
N ALA A 225 16.76 -3.31 33.48
CA ALA A 225 15.47 -3.20 34.16
C ALA A 225 15.39 -2.04 35.18
N LYS A 226 16.54 -1.47 35.57
CA LYS A 226 16.61 -0.32 36.49
C LYS A 226 16.66 1.03 35.75
N ALA A 227 16.76 1.03 34.42
CA ALA A 227 16.82 2.26 33.66
C ALA A 227 15.48 3.00 33.76
N PRO A 228 15.48 4.30 34.07
CA PRO A 228 14.25 5.08 34.09
C PRO A 228 13.67 5.17 32.67
N LEU A 229 12.35 5.01 32.56
CA LEU A 229 11.60 5.11 31.31
C LEU A 229 10.83 6.44 31.29
N ILE A 230 11.09 7.27 30.29
CA ILE A 230 10.26 8.45 30.00
C ILE A 230 9.49 8.15 28.72
N MET A 231 8.17 8.14 28.82
CA MET A 231 7.26 7.81 27.71
C MET A 231 6.31 8.98 27.49
N ALA A 232 6.20 9.44 26.24
CA ALA A 232 5.27 10.49 25.83
C ALA A 232 4.52 10.03 24.57
N GLY A 233 3.19 10.09 24.60
CA GLY A 233 2.36 9.59 23.52
C GLY A 233 1.02 10.31 23.46
N LEU A 234 0.45 10.36 22.25
CA LEU A 234 -0.80 11.03 21.95
C LEU A 234 -1.81 10.01 21.39
N GLY A 235 -3.03 10.02 21.89
CA GLY A 235 -4.13 9.16 21.41
C GLY A 235 -3.77 7.67 21.42
N THR A 236 -3.96 6.96 20.29
CA THR A 236 -3.59 5.55 20.16
C THR A 236 -2.09 5.27 20.24
N GLY A 237 -1.25 6.32 20.17
CA GLY A 237 0.19 6.23 20.37
C GLY A 237 0.61 5.76 21.75
N LEU A 238 -0.32 5.66 22.72
CA LEU A 238 -0.10 5.03 24.02
C LEU A 238 -0.10 3.50 24.00
N ALA A 239 -0.48 2.85 22.90
CA ALA A 239 -0.50 1.39 22.80
C ALA A 239 0.83 0.72 23.16
N PRO A 240 1.98 1.11 22.57
CA PRO A 240 3.26 0.50 22.92
C PRO A 240 3.60 0.63 24.42
N PHE A 241 3.18 1.71 25.08
CA PHE A 241 3.45 1.91 26.51
C PHE A 241 2.64 0.93 27.34
N ARG A 242 1.35 0.71 27.03
CA ARG A 242 0.55 -0.36 27.67
C ARG A 242 1.09 -1.76 27.42
N ALA A 243 1.92 -1.95 26.38
CA ALA A 243 2.60 -3.22 26.18
C ALA A 243 3.89 -3.35 27.01
N PHE A 244 4.38 -2.25 27.60
CA PHE A 244 5.58 -2.21 28.43
C PHE A 244 5.27 -2.14 29.94
N VAL A 245 4.12 -1.58 30.33
CA VAL A 245 3.66 -1.47 31.73
C VAL A 245 2.48 -2.36 32.04
#